data_AF-A0A838MIP4-F1
#
_entry.id   AF-A0A838MIP4-F1
#
_cell.length_a   1.000
_cell.length_b   1.000
_cell.length_c   1.000
_cell.angle_alpha   90.00
_cell.angle_beta   90.00
_cell.angle_gamma   90.00
#
_symmetry.space_group_name_H-M   'P 1'
#
loop_
_entity.id
_entity.type
_entity.pdbx_description
1 polymer ?
#
loop_
_entity_poly.entity_id
_entity_poly.type
_entity_poly.pdbx_seq_one_letter_code
_entity_poly.pdbx_strand_id
1 'polypeptide(L)' 'MQTAAITKTEYKKILKNQELLQAQLNNLQKIVFEEVREYIKPSAIKRWEKISQGMDKGKGKRFSNSASLKSYLQKL' A
#
# COMPACT_ATOMS: atom_id res chain seq x y z
N MET A 1 -3.86 -27.46 39.80
CA MET A 1 -3.74 -27.33 38.33
C MET A 1 -4.77 -28.25 37.71
N GLN A 2 -5.81 -27.72 37.06
CA GLN A 2 -6.76 -28.53 36.29
C GLN A 2 -6.27 -28.62 34.85
N THR A 3 -6.04 -29.82 34.36
CA THR A 3 -5.59 -30.09 33.00
C THR A 3 -6.80 -30.46 32.15
N ALA A 4 -7.17 -29.59 31.22
CA ALA A 4 -8.13 -29.92 30.18
C ALA A 4 -7.43 -30.74 29.09
N ALA A 5 -7.86 -31.98 28.89
CA ALA A 5 -7.34 -32.84 27.82
C ALA A 5 -8.26 -32.75 26.60
N ILE A 6 -7.68 -32.38 25.46
CA ILE A 6 -8.34 -32.42 24.15
C ILE A 6 -8.03 -33.74 23.46
N THR A 7 -8.99 -34.26 22.70
CA THR A 7 -8.77 -35.47 21.92
C THR A 7 -7.80 -35.20 20.76
N LYS A 8 -7.10 -36.25 20.29
CA LYS A 8 -6.20 -36.15 19.14
C LYS A 8 -6.91 -35.64 17.87
N THR A 9 -8.20 -35.94 17.73
CA THR A 9 -9.03 -35.52 16.61
C THR A 9 -9.35 -34.03 16.68
N GLU A 10 -9.72 -33.53 17.86
CA GLU A 10 -9.94 -32.10 18.09
C GLU A 10 -8.66 -31.30 17.89
N TYR A 11 -7.53 -31.80 18.39
CA TYR A 11 -6.22 -31.19 18.18
C TYR A 11 -5.88 -31.04 16.69
N LYS A 12 -6.05 -32.11 15.90
CA LYS A 12 -5.84 -32.07 14.45
C LYS A 12 -6.77 -31.07 13.75
N LYS A 13 -8.03 -30.98 14.19
CA LYS A 13 -9.01 -30.03 13.65
C LYS A 13 -8.59 -28.58 13.94
N ILE A 14 -8.10 -28.31 15.15
CA ILE A 14 -7.58 -26.99 15.55
C ILE A 14 -6.39 -26.62 14.67
N LEU A 15 -5.42 -27.52 14.47
CA LEU A 15 -4.27 -27.25 13.61
C LEU A 15 -4.68 -26.91 12.18
N LYS A 16 -5.57 -27.71 11.59
CA LYS A 16 -6.06 -27.45 10.22
C LYS A 16 -6.77 -26.09 10.11
N ASN A 17 -7.53 -25.71 11.13
CA ASN A 17 -8.18 -24.41 11.17
C ASN A 17 -7.17 -23.27 11.30
N GLN A 18 -6.12 -23.43 12.12
CA GLN A 18 -5.05 -22.45 12.25
C GLN A 18 -4.30 -22.26 10.93
N GLU A 19 -3.99 -23.34 10.21
CA GLU A 19 -3.36 -23.27 8.89
C GLU A 19 -4.22 -22.51 7.88
N LEU A 20 -5.53 -22.79 7.85
CA LEU A 20 -6.47 -22.12 6.95
C LEU A 20 -6.59 -20.63 7.26
N LEU A 21 -6.74 -20.27 8.54
CA LEU A 21 -6.81 -18.87 8.98
C LEU A 21 -5.52 -18.12 8.66
N GLN A 22 -4.36 -18.75 8.86
CA GLN A 22 -3.08 -18.15 8.52
C GLN A 22 -2.96 -17.88 7.02
N ALA A 23 -3.40 -18.81 6.17
CA ALA A 23 -3.41 -18.62 4.72
C ALA A 23 -4.32 -17.46 4.29
N GLN A 24 -5.52 -17.36 4.89
CA GLN A 24 -6.46 -16.27 4.64
C GLN A 24 -5.89 -14.91 5.09
N LEU A 25 -5.27 -14.86 6.27
CA LEU A 25 -4.61 -13.66 6.78
C LEU A 25 -3.49 -13.19 5.84
N ASN A 26 -2.65 -14.12 5.37
CA ASN A 26 -1.57 -13.81 4.44
C ASN A 26 -2.11 -13.26 3.11
N ASN A 27 -3.23 -13.78 2.61
CA ASN A 27 -3.86 -13.26 1.40
C ASN A 27 -4.44 -11.86 1.62
N LEU A 28 -5.10 -11.61 2.75
CA LEU A 28 -5.60 -10.28 3.10
C LEU A 28 -4.45 -9.29 3.24
N GLN A 29 -3.34 -9.67 3.89
CA GLN A 29 -2.15 -8.84 3.98
C GLN A 29 -1.60 -8.52 2.60
N LYS A 30 -1.49 -9.51 1.69
CA LYS A 30 -1.07 -9.26 0.31
C LYS A 30 -1.97 -8.27 -0.39
N ILE A 31 -3.29 -8.46 -0.35
CA ILE A 31 -4.27 -7.53 -0.95
C ILE A 31 -4.09 -6.12 -0.39
N VAL A 32 -4.07 -5.96 0.94
CA VAL A 32 -3.89 -4.66 1.60
C VAL A 32 -2.56 -4.01 1.22
N PHE A 33 -1.45 -4.75 1.20
CA PHE A 33 -0.12 -4.19 0.92
C PHE A 33 0.21 -4.05 -0.58
N GLU A 34 -0.47 -4.78 -1.46
CA GLU A 34 -0.34 -4.68 -2.92
C GLU A 34 -1.28 -3.61 -3.48
N GLU A 35 -2.53 -3.51 -3.01
CA GLU A 35 -3.45 -2.42 -3.39
C GLU A 35 -2.92 -1.05 -2.93
N VAL A 36 -2.25 -0.97 -1.77
CA VAL A 36 -1.64 0.30 -1.32
C VAL A 36 -0.43 0.69 -2.18
N ARG A 37 0.26 -0.27 -2.83
CA ARG A 37 1.37 0.02 -3.74
C ARG A 37 0.92 0.61 -5.08
N GLU A 38 -0.33 0.43 -5.48
CA GLU A 38 -0.84 0.94 -6.76
C GLU A 38 -1.11 2.45 -6.77
N TYR A 39 -1.15 3.12 -5.62
CA TYR A 39 -1.59 4.53 -5.61
C TYR A 39 -0.55 5.54 -6.07
N ILE A 40 0.76 5.23 -6.05
CA ILE A 40 1.80 6.15 -6.56
C ILE A 40 2.93 5.37 -7.22
N LYS A 41 2.96 5.38 -8.56
CA LYS A 41 4.06 4.77 -9.33
C LYS A 41 5.40 5.40 -8.95
N PRO A 42 6.50 4.64 -8.80
CA PRO A 42 7.84 5.20 -8.53
C PRO A 42 8.28 6.27 -9.55
N SER A 43 7.78 6.18 -10.79
CA SER A 43 8.00 7.19 -11.83
C SER A 43 7.32 8.54 -11.53
N ALA A 44 6.16 8.54 -10.85
CA ALA A 44 5.48 9.75 -10.39
C ALA A 44 6.28 10.41 -9.27
N ILE A 45 6.79 9.63 -8.31
CA ILE A 45 7.66 10.12 -7.22
C ILE A 45 8.89 10.81 -7.79
N LYS A 46 9.64 10.15 -8.68
CA LYS A 46 10.82 10.74 -9.35
C LYS A 46 10.50 12.01 -10.12
N ARG A 47 9.30 12.11 -10.70
CA ARG A 47 8.85 13.30 -11.43
C ARG A 47 8.59 14.46 -10.47
N TRP A 48 7.91 14.22 -9.35
CA TRP A 48 7.67 15.23 -8.32
C TRP A 48 8.96 15.68 -7.63
N GLU A 49 9.90 14.77 -7.35
CA GLU A 49 11.23 15.12 -6.83
C GLU A 49 11.97 16.09 -7.76
N LYS A 50 11.95 15.83 -9.08
CA LYS A 50 12.55 16.75 -10.06
C LYS A 50 11.90 18.13 -10.06
N ILE A 51 10.59 18.19 -9.91
CA ILE A 51 9.84 19.46 -9.84
C ILE A 51 10.22 20.22 -8.57
N SER A 52 10.25 19.53 -7.42
CA SER A 52 10.68 20.11 -6.14
C SER A 52 12.09 20.69 -6.21
N GLN A 53 13.06 19.90 -6.69
CA GLN A 53 14.44 20.35 -6.88
C GLN A 53 14.56 21.53 -7.86
N GLY A 54 13.67 21.59 -8.86
CA GLY A 54 13.58 22.73 -9.77
C GLY A 54 13.09 23.99 -9.07
N MET A 55 12.08 23.87 -8.21
CA MET A 55 11.57 24.98 -7.40
C MET A 55 12.64 25.52 -6.44
N ASP A 56 13.36 24.65 -5.74
CA ASP A 56 14.43 25.04 -4.81
C ASP A 56 15.57 25.81 -5.52
N LYS A 57 15.78 25.52 -6.81
CA LYS A 57 16.77 26.20 -7.68
C LYS A 57 16.21 27.44 -8.38
N GLY A 58 15.01 27.91 -8.02
CA GLY A 58 14.37 29.07 -8.63
C GLY A 58 13.78 28.82 -10.04
N LYS A 59 13.74 27.56 -10.50
CA LYS A 59 13.19 27.15 -11.81
C LYS A 59 11.70 26.78 -11.73
N GLY A 60 10.99 27.30 -10.73
CA GLY A 60 9.55 27.07 -10.56
C GLY A 60 8.74 27.63 -11.72
N LYS A 61 7.64 26.96 -12.08
CA LYS A 61 6.71 27.46 -13.09
C LYS A 61 5.64 28.31 -12.43
N ARG A 62 5.50 29.57 -12.85
CA ARG A 62 4.38 30.42 -12.47
C ARG A 62 3.18 30.14 -13.38
N PHE A 63 2.00 30.09 -12.78
CA PHE A 63 0.74 29.89 -13.47
C PHE A 63 -0.07 31.18 -13.34
N SER A 64 -0.66 31.63 -14.45
CA SER A 64 -1.47 32.85 -14.47
C SER A 64 -2.86 32.66 -13.86
N ASN A 65 -3.36 31.43 -13.78
CA ASN A 65 -4.65 31.09 -13.18
C ASN A 65 -4.73 29.60 -12.77
N SER A 66 -5.74 29.26 -11.98
CA SER A 66 -5.99 27.90 -11.49
C SER A 66 -6.26 26.88 -12.60
N ALA A 67 -6.88 27.31 -13.71
CA ALA A 67 -7.13 26.44 -14.87
C ALA A 67 -5.82 25.98 -15.52
N SER A 68 -4.86 26.90 -15.70
CA SER A 68 -3.53 26.60 -16.28
C SER A 68 -2.71 25.67 -15.38
N LEU A 69 -2.84 25.79 -14.06
CA LEU A 69 -2.26 24.86 -13.10
C LEU A 69 -2.90 23.47 -13.23
N LYS A 70 -4.24 23.40 -13.29
CA LYS A 70 -4.97 22.12 -13.43
C LYS A 70 -4.59 21.40 -14.72
N SER A 71 -4.51 22.11 -15.84
CA SER A 71 -4.08 21.52 -17.12
C SER A 71 -2.62 21.05 -17.09
N TYR A 72 -1.75 21.72 -16.34
CA TYR A 72 -0.37 21.26 -16.14
C TYR A 72 -0.32 19.99 -15.29
N LEU A 73 -1.07 19.93 -14.19
CA LEU A 73 -1.16 18.75 -13.32
C LEU A 73 -1.77 17.54 -14.04
N GLN A 74 -2.69 17.74 -14.98
CA GLN A 74 -3.26 16.66 -15.80
C GLN A 74 -2.30 16.10 -16.86
N LYS A 75 -1.27 16.88 -17.24
CA LYS A 75 -0.23 16.48 -18.20
C LYS A 75 1.05 15.98 -17.52
N LEU A 76 1.10 16.06 -16.19
CA LEU A 76 2.16 15.54 -15.34
C LEU A 76 2.04 14.04 -15.13
#